data_AF-A0A818C327-F1
#
_entry.id   AF-A0A818C327-F1
#
_cell.length_a   1.000
_cell.length_b   1.000
_cell.length_c   1.000
_cell.angle_alpha   90.00
_cell.angle_beta   90.00
_cell.angle_gamma   90.00
#
_symmetry.space_group_name_H-M   'P 1'
#
loop_
_entity.id
_entity.type
_entity.pdbx_description
1 polymer ?
#
loop_
_entity_poly.entity_id
_entity_poly.type
_entity_poly.pdbx_seq_one_letter_code
_entity_poly.pdbx_strand_id
1 'polypeptide(L)'
;LDPKRVLEDGIRKELVKQVATALHNGLTFNPRAKNSELIAKLDALGNQMDGFRRSFEYVQDYVGMYGLKIWQEEVSRIINYNVEQESNSFLKQKIYDFQSTFQSRHIPIPHIPPLGDGSINFMGRLVREILRVTDSRFTFYAEQRNTWYDVRTKQTIVDILLFRKLHRAVGSFGLSGLDRLLSFMIVKELQLLTGTIQTVFQHKESSDMLDSFMRQLTPIDSIIAQPSRVYTNTVAKGASAWSTLSNYLMKVGQMQLLRQQIAHELTASAKYDSKYLFYALKTFN
;
A
#
# COMPACT_ATOMS: atom_id res chain seq x y z
N LEU A 1 18.83 15.84 38.05
CA LEU A 1 17.89 15.01 37.26
C LEU A 1 16.54 15.70 37.31
N ASP A 2 15.97 16.06 36.16
CA ASP A 2 14.64 16.68 36.10
C ASP A 2 13.57 15.57 36.14
N PRO A 3 12.79 15.44 37.24
CA PRO A 3 11.83 14.35 37.41
C PRO A 3 10.76 14.33 36.31
N LYS A 4 10.41 15.51 35.77
CA LYS A 4 9.40 15.64 34.72
C LYS A 4 9.88 15.04 33.40
N ARG A 5 11.15 15.28 33.05
CA ARG A 5 11.77 14.68 31.85
C ARG A 5 11.88 13.17 31.97
N VAL A 6 12.29 12.67 33.13
CA VAL A 6 12.39 11.21 33.36
C VAL A 6 11.02 10.53 33.23
N LEU A 7 9.96 11.18 33.74
CA LEU A 7 8.59 10.69 33.58
C LEU A 7 8.15 10.70 32.11
N GLU A 8 8.38 11.80 31.40
CA GLU A 8 8.03 11.91 29.97
C GLU A 8 8.74 10.83 29.14
N ASP A 9 10.03 10.62 29.36
CA ASP A 9 10.81 9.59 28.68
C ASP A 9 10.27 8.18 28.97
N GLY A 10 9.88 7.91 30.23
CA GLY A 10 9.23 6.66 30.62
C GLY A 10 7.91 6.42 29.90
N ILE A 11 7.06 7.45 29.84
CA ILE A 11 5.76 7.40 29.15
C ILE A 11 5.95 7.19 27.64
N ARG A 12 6.87 7.92 27.01
CA ARG A 12 7.21 7.76 25.58
C ARG A 12 7.70 6.34 25.29
N LYS A 13 8.60 5.81 26.13
CA LYS A 13 9.12 4.44 25.96
C LYS A 13 8.04 3.38 26.04
N GLU A 14 7.14 3.49 27.01
CA GLU A 14 6.03 2.53 27.13
C GLU A 14 5.04 2.68 25.98
N LEU A 15 4.71 3.92 25.56
CA LEU A 15 3.87 4.18 24.39
C LEU A 15 4.44 3.50 23.14
N VAL A 16 5.73 3.69 22.87
CA VAL A 16 6.40 3.11 21.70
C VAL A 16 6.30 1.60 21.71
N LYS A 17 6.53 0.96 22.86
CA LYS A 17 6.41 -0.48 23.02
C LYS A 17 4.98 -0.97 22.78
N GLN A 18 3.99 -0.32 23.39
CA GLN A 18 2.57 -0.71 23.29
C GLN A 18 2.06 -0.56 21.86
N VAL A 19 2.33 0.56 21.21
CA VAL A 19 1.92 0.82 19.82
C VAL A 19 2.61 -0.13 18.85
N ALA A 20 3.93 -0.31 18.95
CA ALA A 20 4.66 -1.25 18.08
C ALA A 20 4.13 -2.68 18.21
N THR A 21 3.84 -3.11 19.44
CA THR A 21 3.27 -4.44 19.72
C THR A 21 1.85 -4.58 19.18
N ALA A 22 0.99 -3.56 19.38
CA ALA A 22 -0.38 -3.55 18.86
C ALA A 22 -0.41 -3.63 17.33
N LEU A 23 0.41 -2.83 16.65
CA LEU A 23 0.54 -2.85 15.19
C LEU A 23 1.05 -4.20 14.69
N HIS A 24 2.09 -4.74 15.33
CA HIS A 24 2.66 -6.03 14.95
C HIS A 24 1.63 -7.17 15.06
N ASN A 25 0.98 -7.30 16.23
CA ASN A 25 0.04 -8.38 16.51
C ASN A 25 -1.29 -8.21 15.76
N GLY A 26 -1.81 -6.98 15.73
CA GLY A 26 -3.10 -6.66 15.13
C GLY A 26 -3.12 -6.86 13.62
N LEU A 27 -2.00 -6.61 12.94
CA LEU A 27 -1.87 -6.73 11.48
C LEU A 27 -1.13 -8.01 11.08
N THR A 28 -1.60 -9.13 11.62
CA THR A 28 -1.24 -10.48 11.18
C THR A 28 -2.40 -11.06 10.39
N PHE A 29 -2.19 -11.74 9.27
CA PHE A 29 -3.30 -12.26 8.46
C PHE A 29 -3.07 -13.72 8.12
N ASN A 30 -4.14 -14.53 8.18
CA ASN A 30 -4.06 -15.91 7.74
C ASN A 30 -4.32 -15.99 6.22
N PRO A 31 -3.31 -16.34 5.38
CA PRO A 31 -3.49 -16.40 3.93
C PRO A 31 -4.44 -17.52 3.48
N ARG A 32 -4.73 -18.49 4.36
CA ARG A 32 -5.65 -19.61 4.11
C ARG A 32 -7.07 -19.36 4.61
N ALA A 33 -7.34 -18.20 5.22
CA ALA A 33 -8.67 -17.88 5.70
C ALA A 33 -9.67 -17.80 4.53
N LYS A 34 -10.82 -18.46 4.66
CA LYS A 34 -11.89 -18.45 3.64
C LYS A 34 -12.49 -17.06 3.45
N ASN A 35 -12.65 -16.33 4.55
CA ASN A 35 -13.12 -14.95 4.56
C ASN A 35 -11.94 -14.04 4.93
N SER A 36 -11.87 -12.85 4.35
CA SER A 36 -10.84 -11.88 4.74
C SER A 36 -11.06 -11.41 6.18
N GLU A 37 -9.99 -11.45 6.96
CA GLU A 37 -9.94 -10.93 8.33
C GLU A 37 -9.59 -9.43 8.37
N LEU A 38 -9.34 -8.81 7.21
CA LEU A 38 -8.79 -7.46 7.09
C LEU A 38 -9.63 -6.42 7.83
N ILE A 39 -10.93 -6.35 7.51
CA ILE A 39 -11.85 -5.36 8.11
C ILE A 39 -11.95 -5.54 9.62
N ALA A 40 -12.12 -6.77 10.10
CA ALA A 40 -12.26 -7.06 11.52
C ALA A 40 -10.99 -6.68 12.30
N LYS A 41 -9.80 -6.99 11.76
CA LYS A 41 -8.52 -6.63 12.37
C LYS A 41 -8.26 -5.13 12.36
N LEU A 42 -8.63 -4.43 11.28
CA LEU A 42 -8.54 -2.97 11.23
C LEU A 42 -9.47 -2.30 12.24
N ASP A 43 -10.68 -2.79 12.43
CA ASP A 43 -11.59 -2.25 13.44
C ASP A 43 -11.08 -2.48 14.87
N ALA A 44 -10.58 -3.69 15.16
CA ALA A 44 -9.99 -4.00 16.46
C ALA A 44 -8.77 -3.12 16.76
N LEU A 45 -7.85 -2.99 15.80
CA LEU A 45 -6.67 -2.15 15.94
C LEU A 45 -7.06 -0.66 16.05
N GLY A 46 -7.99 -0.18 15.23
CA GLY A 46 -8.47 1.21 15.28
C GLY A 46 -9.07 1.56 16.64
N ASN A 47 -9.87 0.66 17.23
CA ASN A 47 -10.39 0.84 18.59
C ASN A 47 -9.27 0.92 19.64
N GLN A 48 -8.24 0.07 19.52
CA GLN A 48 -7.10 0.08 20.43
C GLN A 48 -6.28 1.37 20.32
N MET A 49 -5.99 1.81 19.09
CA MET A 49 -5.24 3.03 18.81
C MET A 49 -5.99 4.29 19.27
N ASP A 50 -7.30 4.34 19.07
CA ASP A 50 -8.16 5.41 19.61
C ASP A 50 -8.13 5.42 21.15
N GLY A 51 -8.14 4.24 21.78
CA GLY A 51 -8.02 4.12 23.23
C GLY A 51 -6.70 4.70 23.77
N PHE A 52 -5.58 4.40 23.09
CA PHE A 52 -4.28 4.99 23.43
C PHE A 52 -4.29 6.51 23.26
N ARG A 53 -4.74 7.02 22.12
CA ARG A 53 -4.83 8.46 21.85
C ARG A 53 -5.65 9.18 22.92
N ARG A 54 -6.85 8.67 23.23
CA ARG A 54 -7.72 9.26 24.25
C ARG A 54 -7.07 9.24 25.63
N SER A 55 -6.36 8.18 25.99
CA SER A 55 -5.62 8.11 27.24
C SER A 55 -4.60 9.25 27.38
N PHE A 56 -3.92 9.60 26.27
CA PHE A 56 -3.01 10.74 26.22
C PHE A 56 -3.74 12.10 26.25
N GLU A 57 -4.92 12.21 25.64
CA GLU A 57 -5.78 13.38 25.75
C GLU A 57 -6.26 13.61 27.18
N TYR A 58 -6.58 12.54 27.93
CA TYR A 58 -7.02 12.66 29.32
C TYR A 58 -5.86 13.00 30.27
N VAL A 59 -4.70 12.35 30.13
CA VAL A 59 -3.62 12.47 31.12
C VAL A 59 -2.82 13.78 30.99
N GLN A 60 -2.93 14.47 29.85
CA GLN A 60 -2.11 15.65 29.54
C GLN A 60 -2.21 16.75 30.60
N ASP A 61 -3.42 17.02 31.11
CA ASP A 61 -3.66 18.07 32.10
C ASP A 61 -3.22 17.66 33.51
N TYR A 62 -3.31 16.37 33.84
CA TYR A 62 -2.90 15.84 35.14
C TYR A 62 -1.39 15.81 35.33
N VAL A 63 -0.65 15.49 34.26
CA VAL A 63 0.83 15.36 34.30
C VAL A 63 1.51 16.66 33.84
N GLY A 64 0.75 17.60 33.27
CA GLY A 64 1.28 18.86 32.73
C GLY A 64 2.24 18.64 31.55
N MET A 65 1.88 17.73 30.65
CA MET A 65 2.67 17.33 29.47
C MET A 65 1.83 17.46 28.19
N TYR A 66 2.46 17.65 27.03
CA TYR A 66 1.75 17.73 25.76
C TYR A 66 1.44 16.33 25.21
N GLY A 67 0.44 15.66 25.78
CA GLY A 67 0.11 14.26 25.48
C GLY A 67 -0.16 14.00 23.99
N LEU A 68 -0.97 14.84 23.35
CA LEU A 68 -1.28 14.72 21.92
C LEU A 68 -0.06 14.90 21.01
N LYS A 69 0.86 15.80 21.39
CA LYS A 69 2.11 16.01 20.65
C LYS A 69 2.98 14.76 20.72
N ILE A 70 3.12 14.20 21.92
CA ILE A 70 3.89 12.96 22.14
C ILE A 70 3.30 11.80 21.34
N TRP A 71 1.98 11.64 21.37
CA TRP A 71 1.28 10.66 20.55
C TRP A 71 1.63 10.79 19.07
N GLN A 72 1.51 12.01 18.50
CA GLN A 72 1.81 12.24 17.10
C GLN A 72 3.29 11.99 16.75
N GLU A 73 4.22 12.46 17.59
CA GLU A 73 5.66 12.26 17.39
C GLU A 73 6.03 10.78 17.39
N GLU A 74 5.61 10.02 18.41
CA GLU A 74 6.00 8.62 18.56
C GLU A 74 5.30 7.70 17.55
N VAL A 75 4.01 7.91 17.28
CA VAL A 75 3.28 7.10 16.27
C VAL A 75 3.84 7.35 14.87
N SER A 76 4.11 8.61 14.52
CA SER A 76 4.79 8.95 13.26
C SER A 76 6.13 8.24 13.14
N ARG A 77 6.94 8.27 14.21
CA ARG A 77 8.27 7.67 14.25
C ARG A 77 8.23 6.15 14.06
N ILE A 78 7.33 5.47 14.77
CA ILE A 78 7.15 4.01 14.68
C ILE A 78 6.76 3.60 13.26
N ILE A 79 5.75 4.26 12.69
CA ILE A 79 5.24 3.91 11.37
C ILE A 79 6.29 4.19 10.29
N ASN A 80 6.89 5.38 10.28
CA ASN A 80 7.85 5.75 9.25
C ASN A 80 9.12 4.88 9.31
N TYR A 81 9.59 4.51 10.50
CA TYR A 81 10.65 3.51 10.65
C TYR A 81 10.29 2.19 9.98
N ASN A 82 9.10 1.64 10.28
CA ASN A 82 8.68 0.36 9.71
C ASN A 82 8.46 0.45 8.18
N VAL A 83 7.95 1.55 7.68
CA VAL A 83 7.85 1.81 6.23
C VAL A 83 9.24 1.83 5.59
N GLU A 84 10.21 2.50 6.20
CA GLU A 84 11.59 2.54 5.72
C GLU A 84 12.22 1.14 5.69
N GLN A 85 12.07 0.38 6.78
CA GLN A 85 12.60 -0.97 6.86
C GLN A 85 11.95 -1.93 5.85
N GLU A 86 10.63 -1.81 5.60
CA GLU A 86 9.97 -2.60 4.55
C GLU A 86 10.43 -2.15 3.14
N SER A 87 10.66 -0.83 2.96
CA SER A 87 11.11 -0.24 1.70
C SER A 87 12.50 -0.72 1.29
N ASN A 88 13.36 -1.12 2.23
CA ASN A 88 14.68 -1.70 1.95
C ASN A 88 14.64 -2.93 1.04
N SER A 89 13.51 -3.63 0.94
CA SER A 89 13.32 -4.73 0.00
C SER A 89 13.28 -4.30 -1.48
N PHE A 90 13.08 -3.01 -1.74
CA PHE A 90 13.02 -2.41 -3.09
C PHE A 90 14.24 -1.55 -3.42
N LEU A 91 15.06 -1.19 -2.43
CA LEU A 91 16.19 -0.29 -2.59
C LEU A 91 17.51 -1.04 -2.80
N LYS A 92 18.36 -0.50 -3.67
CA LYS A 92 19.75 -1.00 -3.83
C LYS A 92 20.60 -0.67 -2.61
N GLN A 93 20.50 0.57 -2.14
CA GLN A 93 21.15 1.03 -0.92
C GLN A 93 20.16 0.93 0.24
N LYS A 94 20.45 0.01 1.17
CA LYS A 94 19.61 -0.24 2.34
C LYS A 94 19.93 0.75 3.45
N ILE A 95 18.90 1.17 4.17
CA ILE A 95 19.01 2.02 5.37
C ILE A 95 18.92 1.11 6.59
N TYR A 96 20.03 0.99 7.32
CA TYR A 96 20.10 0.19 8.53
C TYR A 96 19.61 0.96 9.76
N ASP A 97 19.33 0.27 10.87
CA ASP A 97 18.80 0.85 12.10
C ASP A 97 19.62 2.04 12.62
N PHE A 98 20.95 1.95 12.59
CA PHE A 98 21.84 3.01 13.07
C PHE A 98 21.86 4.26 12.17
N GLN A 99 21.35 4.14 10.93
CA GLN A 99 21.24 5.22 9.96
C GLN A 99 19.85 5.85 9.94
N SER A 100 18.84 5.13 10.44
CA SER A 100 17.46 5.59 10.41
C SER A 100 17.27 6.81 11.30
N THR A 101 16.72 7.89 10.75
CA THR A 101 16.41 9.12 11.49
C THR A 101 15.29 8.93 12.51
N PHE A 102 14.48 7.88 12.33
CA PHE A 102 13.39 7.51 13.24
C PHE A 102 13.89 6.72 14.45
N GLN A 103 15.10 6.15 14.39
CA GLN A 103 15.63 5.36 15.48
C GLN A 103 16.33 6.25 16.52
N SER A 104 15.72 6.34 17.71
CA SER A 104 16.28 7.11 18.83
C SER A 104 17.21 6.24 19.68
N ARG A 105 18.34 6.81 20.11
CA ARG A 105 19.27 6.16 21.06
C ARG A 105 18.68 6.05 22.47
N HIS A 106 17.80 6.97 22.84
CA HIS A 106 17.20 7.03 24.18
C HIS A 106 15.91 6.22 24.26
N ILE A 107 15.10 6.24 23.19
CA ILE A 107 13.82 5.54 23.11
C ILE A 107 13.76 4.74 21.80
N PRO A 108 14.49 3.62 21.71
CA PRO A 108 14.55 2.83 20.49
C PRO A 108 13.17 2.22 20.17
N ILE A 109 12.84 2.17 18.89
CA ILE A 109 11.71 1.37 18.41
C ILE A 109 12.11 -0.11 18.54
N PRO A 110 11.26 -0.95 19.15
CA PRO A 110 11.53 -2.38 19.27
C PRO A 110 11.73 -3.02 17.91
N HIS A 111 12.81 -3.77 17.75
CA HIS A 111 12.98 -4.67 16.63
C HIS A 111 12.18 -5.95 16.89
N ILE A 112 11.08 -6.14 16.15
CA ILE A 112 10.26 -7.34 16.25
C ILE A 112 10.56 -8.21 15.02
N PRO A 113 10.97 -9.48 15.22
CA PRO A 113 11.39 -10.33 14.10
C PRO A 113 10.25 -10.58 13.10
N PRO A 114 10.59 -10.78 11.81
CA PRO A 114 9.63 -11.19 10.79
C PRO A 114 8.94 -12.52 11.14
N LEU A 115 7.70 -12.69 10.68
CA LEU A 115 6.90 -13.89 10.94
C LEU A 115 7.05 -14.99 9.87
N GLY A 116 7.94 -14.79 8.89
CA GLY A 116 8.18 -15.76 7.81
C GLY A 116 7.14 -15.75 6.68
N ASP A 117 6.22 -14.79 6.65
CA ASP A 117 5.24 -14.54 5.58
C ASP A 117 5.81 -13.71 4.41
N GLY A 118 7.14 -13.58 4.39
CA GLY A 118 7.91 -12.81 3.43
C GLY A 118 7.88 -11.29 3.66
N SER A 119 7.12 -10.77 4.64
CA SER A 119 7.11 -9.35 4.99
C SER A 119 8.13 -9.11 6.11
N ILE A 120 8.79 -7.95 6.08
CA ILE A 120 9.75 -7.59 7.13
C ILE A 120 8.98 -7.20 8.39
N ASN A 121 7.89 -6.44 8.24
CA ASN A 121 7.07 -5.99 9.36
C ASN A 121 5.58 -5.87 9.00
N PHE A 122 4.80 -5.26 9.89
CA PHE A 122 3.35 -5.12 9.76
C PHE A 122 2.89 -4.30 8.56
N MET A 123 3.70 -3.33 8.09
CA MET A 123 3.36 -2.54 6.89
C MET A 123 3.38 -3.41 5.64
N GLY A 124 4.38 -4.30 5.53
CA GLY A 124 4.46 -5.31 4.48
C GLY A 124 3.26 -6.26 4.51
N ARG A 125 2.89 -6.74 5.70
CA ARG A 125 1.73 -7.64 5.86
C ARG A 125 0.43 -6.96 5.44
N LEU A 126 0.25 -5.71 5.86
CA LEU A 126 -0.93 -4.92 5.55
C LEU A 126 -1.07 -4.68 4.05
N VAL A 127 -0.02 -4.20 3.36
CA VAL A 127 -0.11 -3.94 1.92
C VAL A 127 -0.37 -5.22 1.12
N ARG A 128 0.23 -6.35 1.52
CA ARG A 128 0.01 -7.64 0.84
C ARG A 128 -1.38 -8.18 1.04
N GLU A 129 -1.95 -8.04 2.24
CA GLU A 129 -3.34 -8.44 2.49
C GLU A 129 -4.30 -7.58 1.67
N ILE A 130 -4.08 -6.27 1.59
CA ILE A 130 -4.88 -5.37 0.73
C ILE A 130 -4.80 -5.82 -0.73
N LEU A 131 -3.60 -6.11 -1.25
CA LEU A 131 -3.40 -6.60 -2.61
C LEU A 131 -4.05 -7.98 -2.84
N ARG A 132 -4.05 -8.85 -1.83
CA ARG A 132 -4.67 -10.18 -1.90
C ARG A 132 -6.19 -10.08 -2.01
N VAL A 133 -6.83 -9.22 -1.22
CA VAL A 133 -8.30 -9.08 -1.23
C VAL A 133 -8.81 -8.30 -2.44
N THR A 134 -7.95 -7.50 -3.08
CA THR A 134 -8.27 -6.72 -4.29
C THR A 134 -7.67 -7.30 -5.57
N ASP A 135 -7.25 -8.58 -5.54
CA ASP A 135 -6.58 -9.24 -6.67
C ASP A 135 -7.47 -9.21 -7.93
N SER A 136 -6.93 -8.66 -9.02
CA SER A 136 -7.64 -8.46 -10.28
C SER A 136 -8.06 -9.75 -10.98
N ARG A 137 -7.54 -10.91 -10.57
CA ARG A 137 -7.92 -12.22 -11.12
C ARG A 137 -9.28 -12.71 -10.62
N PHE A 138 -9.66 -12.30 -9.42
CA PHE A 138 -10.87 -12.77 -8.75
C PHE A 138 -11.82 -11.64 -8.39
N THR A 139 -11.37 -10.38 -8.50
CA THR A 139 -12.17 -9.20 -8.20
C THR A 139 -12.21 -8.22 -9.38
N PHE A 140 -13.29 -7.45 -9.45
CA PHE A 140 -13.36 -6.29 -10.33
C PHE A 140 -13.76 -5.05 -9.53
N TYR A 141 -13.26 -3.90 -9.95
CA TYR A 141 -13.54 -2.61 -9.32
C TYR A 141 -14.68 -1.90 -10.04
N ALA A 142 -15.70 -1.47 -9.29
CA ALA A 142 -16.79 -0.64 -9.79
C ALA A 142 -16.58 0.82 -9.36
N GLU A 143 -16.11 1.65 -10.28
CA GLU A 143 -15.76 3.05 -10.03
C GLU A 143 -16.94 3.86 -9.48
N GLN A 144 -18.14 3.68 -10.04
CA GLN A 144 -19.34 4.42 -9.62
C GLN A 144 -19.72 4.18 -8.16
N ARG A 145 -19.26 3.07 -7.57
CA ARG A 145 -19.54 2.69 -6.17
C ARG A 145 -18.30 2.69 -5.30
N ASN A 146 -17.11 2.98 -5.85
CA ASN A 146 -15.82 2.81 -5.17
C ASN A 146 -15.71 1.48 -4.41
N THR A 147 -16.08 0.38 -5.07
CA THR A 147 -16.24 -0.93 -4.42
C THR A 147 -15.65 -2.05 -5.27
N TRP A 148 -14.95 -2.98 -4.62
CA TRP A 148 -14.49 -4.24 -5.20
C TRP A 148 -15.53 -5.34 -5.00
N TYR A 149 -15.79 -6.07 -6.07
CA TYR A 149 -16.72 -7.19 -6.10
C TYR A 149 -16.01 -8.45 -6.54
N ASP A 150 -16.43 -9.59 -5.99
CA ASP A 150 -16.01 -10.89 -6.49
C ASP A 150 -16.55 -11.12 -7.91
N VAL A 151 -15.69 -11.56 -8.83
CA VAL A 151 -16.04 -11.76 -10.24
C VAL A 151 -17.11 -12.83 -10.41
N ARG A 152 -17.10 -13.88 -9.56
CA ARG A 152 -17.98 -15.04 -9.68
C ARG A 152 -19.30 -14.85 -8.92
N THR A 153 -19.23 -14.45 -7.65
CA THR A 153 -20.40 -14.36 -6.77
C THR A 153 -21.09 -12.99 -6.84
N LYS A 154 -20.41 -11.96 -7.38
CA LYS A 154 -20.84 -10.56 -7.40
C LYS A 154 -21.05 -9.96 -6.01
N GLN A 155 -20.57 -10.63 -4.96
CA GLN A 155 -20.63 -10.11 -3.60
C GLN A 155 -19.58 -9.02 -3.39
N THR A 156 -19.90 -8.04 -2.55
CA THR A 156 -18.97 -7.00 -2.12
C THR A 156 -17.84 -7.62 -1.31
N ILE A 157 -16.60 -7.31 -1.69
CA ILE A 157 -15.40 -7.75 -0.97
C ILE A 157 -14.91 -6.64 -0.05
N VAL A 158 -14.64 -5.46 -0.61
CA VAL A 158 -14.26 -4.25 0.12
C VAL A 158 -14.84 -3.02 -0.57
N ASP A 159 -15.27 -2.05 0.22
CA ASP A 159 -15.81 -0.78 -0.24
C ASP A 159 -14.89 0.39 0.16
N ILE A 160 -15.32 1.62 -0.14
CA ILE A 160 -14.59 2.85 0.23
C ILE A 160 -14.34 2.97 1.75
N LEU A 161 -15.11 2.29 2.61
CA LEU A 161 -14.91 2.34 4.05
C LEU A 161 -13.62 1.63 4.48
N LEU A 162 -13.06 0.76 3.63
CA LEU A 162 -11.73 0.17 3.86
C LEU A 162 -10.70 1.26 4.17
N PHE A 163 -10.65 2.34 3.38
CA PHE A 163 -9.64 3.39 3.53
C PHE A 163 -9.85 4.22 4.79
N ARG A 164 -11.11 4.43 5.19
CA ARG A 164 -11.44 5.05 6.48
C ARG A 164 -11.00 4.18 7.67
N LYS A 165 -11.18 2.87 7.57
CA LYS A 165 -10.73 1.90 8.60
C LYS A 165 -9.20 1.82 8.65
N LEU A 166 -8.53 1.84 7.50
CA LEU A 166 -7.07 1.95 7.42
C LEU A 166 -6.60 3.25 8.07
N HIS A 167 -7.22 4.39 7.74
CA HIS A 167 -6.88 5.67 8.33
C HIS A 167 -7.04 5.67 9.85
N ARG A 168 -8.13 5.10 10.36
CA ARG A 168 -8.35 4.96 11.81
C ARG A 168 -7.32 4.06 12.49
N ALA A 169 -6.90 2.97 11.83
CA ALA A 169 -5.97 2.01 12.40
C ALA A 169 -4.49 2.45 12.37
N VAL A 170 -4.04 3.08 11.30
CA VAL A 170 -2.62 3.43 11.09
C VAL A 170 -2.37 4.93 10.87
N GLY A 171 -3.41 5.76 10.90
CA GLY A 171 -3.30 7.21 10.73
C GLY A 171 -2.81 7.63 9.34
N SER A 172 -2.60 8.94 9.19
CA SER A 172 -2.14 9.53 7.91
C SER A 172 -0.73 9.06 7.53
N PHE A 173 0.13 8.82 8.53
CA PHE A 173 1.48 8.28 8.31
C PHE A 173 1.44 6.87 7.73
N GLY A 174 0.53 6.02 8.21
CA GLY A 174 0.38 4.65 7.68
C GLY A 174 -0.13 4.64 6.26
N LEU A 175 -1.14 5.46 5.95
CA LEU A 175 -1.66 5.61 4.59
C LEU A 175 -0.60 6.14 3.61
N SER A 176 0.16 7.17 4.00
CA SER A 176 1.30 7.66 3.20
C SER A 176 2.37 6.59 3.01
N GLY A 177 2.64 5.79 4.06
CA GLY A 177 3.53 4.64 3.99
C GLY A 177 3.07 3.56 3.02
N LEU A 178 1.77 3.24 3.00
CA LEU A 178 1.18 2.32 2.03
C LEU A 178 1.31 2.85 0.60
N ASP A 179 1.04 4.15 0.36
CA ASP A 179 1.24 4.77 -0.95
C ASP A 179 2.68 4.64 -1.44
N ARG A 180 3.65 4.89 -0.55
CA ARG A 180 5.08 4.74 -0.85
C ARG A 180 5.46 3.31 -1.20
N LEU A 181 4.99 2.32 -0.43
CA LEU A 181 5.25 0.91 -0.72
C LEU A 181 4.62 0.48 -2.04
N LEU A 182 3.37 0.87 -2.31
CA LEU A 182 2.70 0.62 -3.59
C LEU A 182 3.47 1.26 -4.75
N SER A 183 4.02 2.46 -4.56
CA SER A 183 4.86 3.13 -5.58
C SER A 183 6.10 2.32 -5.93
N PHE A 184 6.82 1.79 -4.93
CA PHE A 184 7.96 0.91 -5.19
C PHE A 184 7.56 -0.39 -5.89
N MET A 185 6.43 -0.98 -5.50
CA MET A 185 5.90 -2.17 -6.14
C MET A 185 5.50 -1.90 -7.60
N ILE A 186 4.90 -0.75 -7.90
CA ILE A 186 4.60 -0.33 -9.29
C ILE A 186 5.90 -0.22 -10.10
N VAL A 187 6.93 0.46 -9.58
CA VAL A 187 8.22 0.58 -10.28
C VAL A 187 8.81 -0.80 -10.57
N LYS A 188 8.76 -1.73 -9.60
CA LYS A 188 9.22 -3.10 -9.78
C LYS A 188 8.45 -3.84 -10.87
N GLU A 189 7.11 -3.80 -10.85
CA GLU A 189 6.29 -4.47 -11.87
C GLU A 189 6.50 -3.83 -13.25
N LEU A 190 6.70 -2.52 -13.34
CA LEU A 190 7.03 -1.83 -14.60
C LEU A 190 8.40 -2.25 -15.14
N GLN A 191 9.42 -2.43 -14.28
CA GLN A 191 10.72 -2.94 -14.69
C GLN A 191 10.65 -4.38 -15.19
N LEU A 192 9.82 -5.22 -14.55
CA LEU A 192 9.56 -6.59 -15.02
C LEU A 192 8.80 -6.59 -16.35
N LEU A 193 7.83 -5.68 -16.51
CA LEU A 193 7.11 -5.48 -17.77
C LEU A 193 8.07 -5.08 -18.89
N THR A 194 8.93 -4.09 -18.69
CA THR A 194 9.89 -3.65 -19.72
C THR A 194 10.90 -4.74 -20.05
N GLY A 195 11.41 -5.48 -19.06
CA GLY A 195 12.28 -6.63 -19.29
C GLY A 195 11.58 -7.73 -20.09
N THR A 196 10.32 -8.02 -19.78
CA THR A 196 9.52 -9.00 -20.52
C THR A 196 9.31 -8.56 -21.97
N ILE A 197 8.94 -7.29 -22.18
CA ILE A 197 8.81 -6.71 -23.53
C ILE A 197 10.11 -6.87 -24.31
N GLN A 198 11.25 -6.49 -23.72
CA GLN A 198 12.56 -6.63 -24.36
C GLN A 198 12.86 -8.09 -24.75
N THR A 199 12.58 -9.06 -23.87
CA THR A 199 12.79 -10.48 -24.18
C THR A 199 11.89 -10.95 -25.33
N VAL A 200 10.62 -10.55 -25.36
CA VAL A 200 9.67 -10.89 -26.44
C VAL A 200 10.16 -10.34 -27.78
N PHE A 201 10.68 -9.11 -27.80
CA PHE A 201 11.21 -8.48 -29.02
C PHE A 201 12.61 -8.96 -29.44
N GLN A 202 13.37 -9.60 -28.55
CA GLN A 202 14.63 -10.26 -28.92
C GLN A 202 14.42 -11.54 -29.72
N HIS A 203 13.26 -12.19 -29.58
CA HIS A 203 12.93 -13.37 -30.37
C HIS A 203 12.54 -12.96 -31.79
N LYS A 204 13.37 -13.36 -32.77
CA LYS A 204 13.16 -13.06 -34.19
C LYS A 204 11.78 -13.49 -34.69
N GLU A 205 11.28 -14.64 -34.23
CA GLU A 205 9.94 -15.14 -34.57
C GLU A 205 8.81 -14.16 -34.19
N SER A 206 8.92 -13.53 -33.02
CA SER A 206 7.95 -12.53 -32.54
C SER A 206 8.04 -11.25 -33.36
N SER A 207 9.25 -10.78 -33.68
CA SER A 207 9.47 -9.60 -34.52
C SER A 207 8.91 -9.82 -35.92
N ASP A 208 9.27 -10.93 -36.57
CA ASP A 208 8.80 -11.29 -37.91
C ASP A 208 7.27 -11.44 -37.96
N MET A 209 6.67 -11.98 -36.88
CA MET A 209 5.21 -12.08 -36.74
C MET A 209 4.54 -10.71 -36.67
N LEU A 210 5.07 -9.78 -35.86
CA LEU A 210 4.54 -8.43 -35.74
C LEU A 210 4.74 -7.63 -37.03
N ASP A 211 5.89 -7.75 -37.68
CA ASP A 211 6.16 -7.12 -38.98
C ASP A 211 5.22 -7.65 -40.07
N SER A 212 4.99 -8.96 -40.11
CA SER A 212 4.02 -9.57 -41.04
C SER A 212 2.60 -9.06 -40.79
N PHE A 213 2.20 -8.93 -39.53
CA PHE A 213 0.89 -8.40 -39.15
C PHE A 213 0.75 -6.92 -39.53
N MET A 214 1.76 -6.10 -39.26
CA MET A 214 1.78 -4.68 -39.65
C MET A 214 1.67 -4.49 -41.17
N ARG A 215 2.33 -5.35 -41.96
CA ARG A 215 2.19 -5.34 -43.43
C ARG A 215 0.77 -5.68 -43.89
N GLN A 216 0.10 -6.62 -43.23
CA GLN A 216 -1.30 -6.97 -43.53
C GLN A 216 -2.28 -5.86 -43.13
N LEU A 217 -1.92 -5.03 -42.16
CA LEU A 217 -2.67 -3.85 -41.73
C LEU A 217 -2.41 -2.61 -42.61
N THR A 218 -1.49 -2.69 -43.57
CA THR A 218 -1.12 -1.53 -44.40
C THR A 218 -1.81 -1.62 -45.76
N PRO A 219 -2.50 -0.55 -46.24
CA PRO A 219 -2.66 0.74 -45.56
C PRO A 219 -3.74 0.68 -44.45
N ILE A 220 -3.54 1.45 -43.36
CA ILE A 220 -4.28 1.35 -42.09
C ILE A 220 -5.78 1.68 -42.24
N ASP A 221 -6.12 2.40 -43.29
CA ASP A 221 -7.47 2.80 -43.69
C ASP A 221 -8.20 1.73 -44.55
N SER A 222 -7.53 0.66 -44.95
CA SER A 222 -8.11 -0.40 -45.77
C SER A 222 -8.72 -1.55 -44.96
N ILE A 223 -9.72 -2.21 -45.54
CA ILE A 223 -10.33 -3.42 -44.96
C ILE A 223 -9.44 -4.62 -45.28
N ILE A 224 -8.96 -5.30 -44.24
CA ILE A 224 -8.12 -6.50 -44.35
C ILE A 224 -8.91 -7.64 -45.01
N ALA A 225 -8.27 -8.36 -45.93
CA ALA A 225 -8.83 -9.58 -46.48
C ALA A 225 -8.85 -10.71 -45.43
N GLN A 226 -10.00 -11.37 -45.25
CA GLN A 226 -10.22 -12.42 -44.24
C GLN A 226 -9.85 -12.01 -42.79
N PRO A 227 -10.50 -10.98 -42.21
CA PRO A 227 -10.13 -10.42 -40.90
C PRO A 227 -10.11 -11.46 -39.77
N SER A 228 -11.09 -12.37 -39.75
CA SER A 228 -11.22 -13.41 -38.73
C SER A 228 -9.99 -14.31 -38.67
N ARG A 229 -9.49 -14.76 -39.84
CA ARG A 229 -8.31 -15.62 -39.96
C ARG A 229 -7.04 -14.87 -39.55
N VAL A 230 -6.87 -13.64 -40.03
CA VAL A 230 -5.70 -12.82 -39.74
C VAL A 230 -5.59 -12.54 -38.25
N TYR A 231 -6.63 -11.96 -37.64
CA TYR A 231 -6.61 -11.63 -36.21
C TYR A 231 -6.47 -12.86 -35.32
N THR A 232 -7.19 -13.95 -35.63
CA THR A 232 -7.14 -15.17 -34.81
C THR A 232 -5.75 -15.80 -34.83
N ASN A 233 -5.09 -15.83 -36.00
CA ASN A 233 -3.74 -16.38 -36.13
C ASN A 233 -2.70 -15.53 -35.38
N THR A 234 -2.78 -14.20 -35.49
CA THR A 234 -1.87 -13.27 -34.77
C THR A 234 -2.07 -13.36 -33.26
N VAL A 235 -3.32 -13.39 -32.79
CA VAL A 235 -3.64 -13.54 -31.37
C VAL A 235 -3.12 -14.86 -30.83
N ALA A 236 -3.32 -15.96 -31.57
CA ALA A 236 -2.85 -17.29 -31.17
C ALA A 236 -1.32 -17.34 -31.04
N LYS A 237 -0.59 -16.79 -32.02
CA LYS A 237 0.89 -16.76 -32.00
C LYS A 237 1.46 -15.94 -30.83
N GLY A 238 0.77 -14.88 -30.41
CA GLY A 238 1.22 -14.01 -29.31
C GLY A 238 0.60 -14.33 -27.94
N ALA A 239 -0.26 -15.36 -27.82
CA ALA A 239 -1.12 -15.56 -26.66
C ALA A 239 -0.38 -15.60 -25.31
N SER A 240 0.79 -16.26 -25.24
CA SER A 240 1.61 -16.35 -24.02
C SER A 240 2.20 -15.00 -23.62
N ALA A 241 2.71 -14.23 -24.59
CA ALA A 241 3.23 -12.89 -24.37
C ALA A 241 2.11 -11.95 -23.92
N TRP A 242 0.96 -11.94 -24.60
CA TRP A 242 -0.18 -11.10 -24.24
C TRP A 242 -0.72 -11.38 -22.84
N SER A 243 -0.84 -12.65 -22.47
CA SER A 243 -1.25 -13.05 -21.12
C SER A 243 -0.27 -12.52 -20.06
N THR A 244 1.03 -12.67 -20.31
CA THR A 244 2.07 -12.19 -19.38
C THR A 244 2.05 -10.67 -19.23
N LEU A 245 2.01 -9.94 -20.35
CA LEU A 245 1.95 -8.47 -20.35
C LEU A 245 0.67 -7.95 -19.68
N SER A 246 -0.47 -8.59 -19.96
CA SER A 246 -1.74 -8.27 -19.32
C SER A 246 -1.67 -8.43 -17.80
N ASN A 247 -1.05 -9.51 -17.29
CA ASN A 247 -0.90 -9.71 -15.85
C ASN A 247 -0.11 -8.58 -15.17
N TYR A 248 0.98 -8.11 -15.77
CA TYR A 248 1.73 -6.97 -15.25
C TYR A 248 0.90 -5.67 -15.26
N LEU A 249 0.22 -5.38 -16.36
CA LEU A 249 -0.63 -4.20 -16.48
C LEU A 249 -1.77 -4.21 -15.47
N MET A 250 -2.42 -5.36 -15.25
CA MET A 250 -3.49 -5.51 -14.27
C MET A 250 -3.00 -5.26 -12.83
N LYS A 251 -1.82 -5.77 -12.46
CA LYS A 251 -1.21 -5.48 -11.15
C LYS A 251 -0.88 -4.00 -10.98
N VAL A 252 -0.29 -3.38 -12.01
CA VAL A 252 0.00 -1.93 -11.99
C VAL A 252 -1.30 -1.14 -11.83
N GLY A 253 -2.33 -1.48 -12.60
CA GLY A 253 -3.66 -0.87 -12.50
C GLY A 253 -4.27 -1.02 -11.11
N GLN A 254 -4.24 -2.24 -10.54
CA GLN A 254 -4.70 -2.50 -9.17
C GLN A 254 -3.99 -1.59 -8.16
N MET A 255 -2.66 -1.51 -8.20
CA MET A 255 -1.89 -0.67 -7.28
C MET A 255 -2.18 0.82 -7.47
N GLN A 256 -2.31 1.29 -8.72
CA GLN A 256 -2.66 2.70 -9.00
C GLN A 256 -4.05 3.06 -8.47
N LEU A 257 -5.04 2.17 -8.63
CA LEU A 257 -6.38 2.36 -8.07
C LEU A 257 -6.33 2.46 -6.54
N LEU A 258 -5.58 1.58 -5.88
CA LEU A 258 -5.41 1.64 -4.42
C LEU A 258 -4.77 2.97 -3.97
N ARG A 259 -3.75 3.44 -4.69
CA ARG A 259 -3.10 4.74 -4.41
C ARG A 259 -4.07 5.91 -4.58
N GLN A 260 -4.90 5.91 -5.62
CA GLN A 260 -5.93 6.92 -5.82
C GLN A 260 -6.93 6.97 -4.65
N GLN A 261 -7.37 5.81 -4.16
CA GLN A 261 -8.28 5.74 -3.03
C GLN A 261 -7.63 6.19 -1.71
N ILE A 262 -6.34 5.86 -1.49
CA ILE A 262 -5.55 6.38 -0.36
C ILE A 262 -5.46 7.91 -0.44
N ALA A 263 -5.14 8.45 -1.62
CA ALA A 263 -5.05 9.90 -1.83
C ALA A 263 -6.39 10.60 -1.60
N HIS A 264 -7.50 9.98 -2.03
CA HIS A 264 -8.84 10.46 -1.78
C HIS A 264 -9.14 10.54 -0.27
N GLU A 265 -8.86 9.48 0.49
CA GLU A 265 -9.08 9.46 1.94
C GLU A 265 -8.21 10.51 2.67
N LEU A 266 -6.92 10.59 2.34
CA LEU A 266 -6.02 11.59 2.92
C LEU A 266 -6.48 13.02 2.61
N THR A 267 -6.93 13.27 1.38
CA THR A 267 -7.48 14.57 0.96
C THR A 267 -8.77 14.88 1.71
N ALA A 268 -9.65 13.90 1.88
CA ALA A 268 -10.88 14.06 2.62
C ALA A 268 -10.60 14.42 4.08
N SER A 269 -9.78 13.63 4.78
CA SER A 269 -9.37 13.92 6.17
C SER A 269 -8.71 15.29 6.30
N ALA A 270 -7.77 15.65 5.43
CA ALA A 270 -7.07 16.93 5.51
C ALA A 270 -8.03 18.14 5.40
N LYS A 271 -9.09 18.03 4.58
CA LYS A 271 -10.13 19.08 4.48
C LYS A 271 -10.92 19.26 5.77
N TYR A 272 -11.14 18.19 6.53
CA TYR A 272 -11.86 18.23 7.80
C TYR A 272 -10.94 18.66 8.95
N ASP A 273 -9.77 18.04 9.08
CA ASP A 273 -8.89 18.19 10.24
C ASP A 273 -7.98 19.43 10.15
N SER A 274 -7.70 19.93 8.94
CA SER A 274 -6.72 21.01 8.70
C SER A 274 -7.11 21.88 7.51
N LYS A 275 -8.37 22.32 7.50
CA LYS A 275 -9.00 23.09 6.40
C LYS A 275 -8.14 24.24 5.86
N TYR A 276 -7.63 25.11 6.74
CA TYR A 276 -6.85 26.27 6.31
C TYR A 276 -5.52 25.89 5.65
N LEU A 277 -4.78 24.94 6.24
CA LEU A 277 -3.53 24.44 5.69
C LEU A 277 -3.76 23.74 4.33
N PHE A 278 -4.84 22.98 4.23
CA PHE A 278 -5.23 22.33 2.99
C PHE A 278 -5.47 23.34 1.86
N TYR A 279 -6.26 24.39 2.10
CA TYR A 279 -6.53 25.39 1.07
C TYR A 279 -5.31 26.26 0.76
N ALA A 280 -4.49 26.58 1.76
CA ALA A 280 -3.22 27.28 1.53
C ALA A 280 -2.30 26.49 0.60
N LEU A 281 -2.12 25.19 0.86
CA LEU A 281 -1.33 24.29 0.01
C LEU A 281 -1.94 24.14 -1.39
N LYS A 282 -3.26 24.06 -1.49
CA LYS A 282 -3.96 23.95 -2.79
C LYS A 282 -3.83 25.21 -3.63
N THR A 283 -3.76 26.39 -3.02
CA THR A 283 -3.51 27.65 -3.75
C THR A 283 -2.06 27.75 -4.25
N PHE A 284 -1.13 27.10 -3.55
CA PHE A 284 0.30 27.13 -3.90
C PHE A 284 0.68 26.20 -5.07
N ASN A 285 -0.05 25.08 -5.26
CA ASN A 285 0.17 24.09 -6.32
C ASN A 285 -0.78 24.28 -7.50
#